data_AF-A0A9E6CF68-F1
#
_entry.id   AF-A0A9E6CF68-F1
#
_cell.length_a   1.000
_cell.length_b   1.000
_cell.length_c   1.000
_cell.angle_alpha   90.00
_cell.angle_beta   90.00
_cell.angle_gamma   90.00
#
_symmetry.space_group_name_H-M   'P 1'
#
loop_
_entity.id
_entity.type
_entity.pdbx_description
1 polymer ?
#
loop_
_entity_poly.entity_id
_entity_poly.type
_entity_poly.pdbx_seq_one_letter_code
_entity_poly.pdbx_strand_id
1 'polypeptide(L)'
;LGLVARYIRSTNNFTELNFTIDNKSLKVGSLNSFEDYIAIKLNFGLRKQTYVSVKYLDSQHFFEIQAADFICNALWGRENYPNTDLYSPFIWRLVKKRLKFPITGFGK
;
A
#
# COMPACT_ATOMS: atom_id res chain seq x y z
N LEU A 1 4.17 7.32 0.94
CA LEU A 1 3.97 7.74 -0.47
C LEU A 1 5.12 7.44 -1.43
N GLY A 2 6.38 7.24 -1.03
CA GLY A 2 7.52 7.18 -1.97
C GLY A 2 7.40 6.15 -3.11
N LEU A 3 6.87 4.95 -2.83
CA LEU A 3 6.70 3.88 -3.82
C LEU A 3 5.54 4.15 -4.78
N VAL A 4 4.38 4.50 -4.23
CA VAL A 4 3.16 4.87 -4.98
C VAL A 4 3.44 6.10 -5.86
N ALA A 5 4.07 7.14 -5.32
CA ALA A 5 4.44 8.33 -6.09
C ALA A 5 5.48 8.03 -7.18
N ARG A 6 6.46 7.13 -6.93
CA ARG A 6 7.41 6.70 -7.97
C ARG A 6 6.72 5.92 -9.09
N TYR A 7 5.82 5.00 -8.74
CA TYR A 7 5.02 4.25 -9.70
C TYR A 7 4.15 5.19 -10.54
N ILE A 8 3.42 6.10 -9.89
CA ILE A 8 2.56 7.09 -10.55
C ILE A 8 3.36 8.06 -11.44
N ARG A 9 4.57 8.46 -11.02
CA ARG A 9 5.45 9.30 -11.86
C ARG A 9 5.89 8.58 -13.12
N SER A 10 6.13 7.26 -13.07
CA SER A 10 6.54 6.50 -14.24
C SER A 10 5.41 6.18 -15.23
N THR A 11 4.16 6.38 -14.83
CA THR A 11 2.99 6.09 -15.66
C THR A 11 2.44 7.38 -16.28
N ASN A 12 2.51 7.50 -17.60
CA ASN A 12 1.78 8.53 -18.33
C ASN A 12 0.29 8.16 -18.36
N ASN A 13 -0.59 9.16 -18.18
CA ASN A 13 -2.06 9.00 -18.09
C ASN A 13 -2.56 8.18 -16.88
N PHE A 14 -2.14 8.58 -15.68
CA PHE A 14 -2.65 8.04 -14.42
C PHE A 14 -3.90 8.82 -13.97
N THR A 15 -5.06 8.45 -14.48
CA THR A 15 -6.33 9.19 -14.28
C THR A 15 -7.13 8.72 -13.07
N GLU A 16 -6.90 7.51 -12.58
CA GLU A 16 -7.66 6.93 -11.47
C GLU A 16 -6.78 6.09 -10.54
N LEU A 17 -7.04 6.19 -9.24
CA LEU A 17 -6.39 5.41 -8.20
C LEU A 17 -7.43 4.96 -7.17
N ASN A 18 -7.64 3.65 -7.11
CA ASN A 18 -8.58 3.04 -6.20
C ASN A 18 -7.83 2.28 -5.10
N PHE A 19 -8.10 2.61 -3.84
CA PHE A 19 -7.62 1.88 -2.69
C PHE A 19 -8.74 1.01 -2.13
N THR A 20 -8.39 -0.21 -1.77
CA THR A 20 -9.24 -1.10 -1.00
C THR A 20 -8.47 -1.49 0.24
N ILE A 21 -9.01 -1.14 1.41
CA ILE A 21 -8.32 -1.27 2.70
C ILE A 21 -9.22 -2.06 3.64
N ASP A 22 -8.64 -2.96 4.42
CA ASP A 22 -9.37 -3.63 5.49
C ASP A 22 -9.80 -2.61 6.56
N ASN A 23 -11.10 -2.56 6.84
CA ASN A 23 -11.68 -1.70 7.86
C ASN A 23 -11.14 -2.04 9.27
N LYS A 24 -10.77 -3.30 9.51
CA LYS A 24 -10.24 -3.76 10.82
C LYS A 24 -8.80 -3.34 11.07
N SER A 25 -8.07 -2.99 10.01
CA SER A 25 -6.63 -2.69 10.07
C SER A 25 -6.31 -1.22 10.35
N LEU A 26 -7.33 -0.36 10.49
CA LEU A 26 -7.17 1.08 10.68
C LEU A 26 -7.29 1.50 12.15
N LYS A 27 -6.23 2.17 12.63
CA LYS A 27 -6.22 2.95 13.89
C LYS A 27 -6.06 4.45 13.62
N VAL A 28 -6.70 4.97 12.57
CA VAL A 28 -6.70 6.41 12.28
C VAL A 28 -8.06 7.00 12.63
N GLY A 29 -8.05 8.15 13.31
CA GLY A 29 -9.26 8.78 13.86
C GLY A 29 -10.25 9.33 12.84
N SER A 30 -9.93 9.32 11.54
CA SER A 30 -10.84 9.78 10.47
C SER A 30 -10.50 9.10 9.14
N LEU A 31 -11.46 8.36 8.58
CA LEU A 31 -11.34 7.63 7.32
C LEU A 31 -11.29 8.55 6.08
N ASN A 32 -12.01 9.68 6.13
CA ASN A 32 -12.01 10.68 5.04
C ASN A 32 -10.64 11.36 4.89
N SER A 33 -9.89 11.47 6.00
CA SER A 33 -8.58 12.13 6.00
C SER A 33 -7.54 11.46 5.10
N PHE A 34 -7.64 10.15 4.87
CA PHE A 34 -6.67 9.42 4.05
C PHE A 34 -6.90 9.66 2.56
N GLU A 35 -8.14 9.55 2.09
CA GLU A 35 -8.49 9.81 0.68
C GLU A 35 -8.10 11.23 0.29
N ASP A 36 -8.54 12.22 1.09
CA ASP A 36 -8.24 13.64 0.88
C ASP A 36 -6.73 13.89 0.86
N TYR A 37 -6.00 13.31 1.81
CA TYR A 37 -4.55 13.46 1.87
C TYR A 37 -3.84 12.96 0.60
N ILE A 38 -4.24 11.78 0.10
CA ILE A 38 -3.65 11.22 -1.13
C ILE A 38 -4.03 12.06 -2.35
N ALA A 39 -5.32 12.43 -2.48
CA ALA A 39 -5.81 13.28 -3.56
C ALA A 39 -5.04 14.61 -3.61
N ILE A 40 -4.87 15.27 -2.46
CA ILE A 40 -4.13 16.53 -2.36
C ILE A 40 -2.67 16.32 -2.81
N LYS A 41 -2.01 15.27 -2.32
CA LYS A 41 -0.60 15.03 -2.62
C LYS A 41 -0.37 14.73 -4.11
N LEU A 42 -1.28 14.03 -4.76
CA LEU A 42 -1.18 13.69 -6.18
C LEU A 42 -1.53 14.88 -7.07
N ASN A 43 -2.67 15.52 -6.82
CA ASN A 43 -3.20 16.54 -7.74
C ASN A 43 -2.48 17.88 -7.57
N PHE A 44 -2.24 18.32 -6.35
CA PHE A 44 -1.50 19.57 -6.11
C PHE A 44 0.01 19.34 -6.04
N GLY A 45 0.44 18.28 -5.35
CA GLY A 45 1.87 18.02 -5.14
C GLY A 45 2.61 17.49 -6.36
N LEU A 46 1.95 16.70 -7.21
CA LEU A 46 2.56 16.09 -8.40
C LEU A 46 1.94 16.56 -9.72
N ARG A 47 0.99 17.51 -9.67
CA ARG A 47 0.26 18.05 -10.83
C ARG A 47 -0.34 16.96 -11.72
N LYS A 48 -0.87 15.92 -11.08
CA LYS A 48 -1.64 14.88 -11.76
C LYS A 48 -3.12 15.29 -11.76
N GLN A 49 -3.89 14.80 -12.73
CA GLN A 49 -5.35 14.93 -12.75
C GLN A 49 -5.91 13.55 -12.46
N THR A 50 -5.76 13.11 -11.23
CA THR A 50 -6.08 11.75 -10.79
C THR A 50 -7.29 11.79 -9.87
N TYR A 51 -8.33 11.04 -10.22
CA TYR A 51 -9.41 10.70 -9.31
C TYR A 51 -8.91 9.65 -8.30
N VAL A 52 -9.10 9.91 -7.02
CA VAL A 52 -8.72 8.99 -5.94
C VAL A 52 -9.99 8.55 -5.25
N SER A 53 -10.14 7.23 -5.06
CA SER A 53 -11.20 6.68 -4.20
C SER A 53 -10.62 5.69 -3.20
N VAL A 54 -11.15 5.70 -1.98
CA VAL A 54 -10.78 4.75 -0.93
C VAL A 54 -12.02 4.02 -0.45
N LYS A 55 -12.00 2.69 -0.55
CA LYS A 55 -13.04 1.83 -0.01
C LYS A 55 -12.50 1.05 1.18
N TYR A 56 -13.27 1.09 2.27
CA TYR A 56 -13.01 0.31 3.47
C TYR A 56 -13.95 -0.88 3.50
N LEU A 57 -13.40 -2.09 3.48
CA LEU A 57 -14.17 -3.33 3.39
C LEU A 57 -13.74 -4.27 4.51
N ASP A 58 -14.63 -5.18 4.93
CA ASP A 58 -14.29 -6.20 5.93
C ASP A 58 -13.61 -7.38 5.25
N SER A 59 -12.34 -7.62 5.58
CA SER A 59 -11.54 -8.72 5.01
C SER A 59 -12.22 -10.09 5.08
N GLN A 60 -13.13 -10.36 6.02
CA GLN A 60 -13.86 -11.64 6.11
C GLN A 60 -14.65 -11.99 4.86
N HIS A 61 -15.08 -11.00 4.08
CA HIS A 61 -15.92 -11.19 2.90
C HIS A 61 -15.20 -10.90 1.58
N PHE A 62 -13.94 -10.44 1.63
CA PHE A 62 -13.20 -9.99 0.44
C PHE A 62 -11.85 -10.69 0.33
N PHE A 63 -11.75 -11.61 -0.63
CA PHE A 63 -10.56 -12.42 -0.86
C PHE A 63 -9.34 -11.59 -1.24
N GLU A 64 -9.53 -10.48 -1.97
CA GLU A 64 -8.44 -9.61 -2.42
C GLU A 64 -7.67 -9.01 -1.24
N ILE A 65 -8.39 -8.67 -0.17
CA ILE A 65 -7.80 -8.11 1.05
C ILE A 65 -7.05 -9.19 1.81
N GLN A 66 -7.66 -10.38 1.96
CA GLN A 66 -6.98 -11.53 2.59
C GLN A 66 -5.71 -11.91 1.84
N ALA A 67 -5.74 -11.90 0.50
CA ALA A 67 -4.58 -12.19 -0.33
C ALA A 67 -3.49 -11.12 -0.16
N ALA A 68 -3.87 -9.84 -0.09
CA ALA A 68 -2.93 -8.74 0.18
C ALA A 68 -2.28 -8.89 1.56
N ASP A 69 -3.05 -9.23 2.60
CA ASP A 69 -2.53 -9.47 3.95
C ASP A 69 -1.60 -10.68 4.00
N PHE A 70 -1.96 -11.78 3.33
CA PHE A 70 -1.10 -12.96 3.20
C PHE A 70 0.25 -12.61 2.56
N ILE A 71 0.24 -11.89 1.44
CA ILE A 71 1.46 -11.43 0.76
C ILE A 71 2.30 -10.55 1.69
N CYS A 72 1.67 -9.59 2.37
CA CYS A 72 2.37 -8.72 3.32
C CYS A 72 3.03 -9.51 4.45
N ASN A 73 2.30 -10.47 5.04
CA ASN A 73 2.80 -11.32 6.11
C ASN A 73 3.95 -12.22 5.66
N ALA A 74 3.87 -12.80 4.45
CA ALA A 74 4.95 -13.60 3.89
C ALA A 74 6.23 -12.77 3.67
N LEU A 75 6.10 -11.55 3.14
CA LEU A 75 7.24 -10.66 2.94
C LEU A 75 7.83 -10.16 4.27
N TRP A 76 6.99 -9.86 5.26
CA TRP A 76 7.42 -9.49 6.60
C TRP A 76 8.14 -10.64 7.31
N GLY A 77 7.57 -11.85 7.21
CA GLY A 77 8.11 -13.08 7.78
C GLY A 77 9.51 -13.38 7.27
N ARG A 78 9.74 -13.24 5.97
CA ARG A 78 11.08 -13.36 5.37
C ARG A 78 12.11 -12.42 6.01
N GLU A 79 11.76 -11.16 6.18
CA GLU A 79 12.71 -10.13 6.63
C GLU A 79 12.97 -10.20 8.14
N ASN A 80 12.03 -10.72 8.94
CA ASN A 80 12.13 -10.75 10.41
C ASN A 80 12.40 -12.15 10.97
N TYR A 81 12.01 -13.20 10.25
CA TYR A 81 12.09 -14.60 10.67
C TYR A 81 12.56 -15.51 9.52
N PRO A 82 13.73 -15.24 8.90
CA PRO A 82 14.17 -15.94 7.68
C PRO A 82 14.34 -17.45 7.86
N ASN A 83 14.62 -17.92 9.08
CA ASN A 83 14.82 -19.34 9.37
C ASN A 83 13.52 -20.14 9.46
N THR A 84 12.36 -19.46 9.58
CA THR A 84 11.03 -20.08 9.68
C THR A 84 10.10 -19.61 8.57
N ASP A 85 10.65 -19.00 7.52
CA ASP A 85 9.89 -18.46 6.40
C ASP A 85 9.46 -19.58 5.45
N LEU A 86 8.17 -19.90 5.47
CA LEU A 86 7.56 -20.93 4.64
C LEU A 86 6.92 -20.36 3.37
N TYR A 87 6.56 -19.08 3.36
CA TYR A 87 5.62 -18.54 2.36
C TYR A 87 6.30 -17.61 1.36
N SER A 88 7.36 -16.89 1.76
CA SER A 88 8.02 -15.97 0.83
C SER A 88 8.68 -16.65 -0.37
N PRO A 89 9.18 -17.91 -0.35
CA PRO A 89 9.75 -18.53 -1.54
C PRO A 89 8.80 -18.57 -2.74
N PHE A 90 7.48 -18.68 -2.51
CA PHE A 90 6.46 -18.69 -3.56
C PHE A 90 6.19 -17.29 -4.12
N ILE A 91 6.30 -16.26 -3.30
CA ILE A 91 5.93 -14.88 -3.65
C ILE A 91 7.15 -14.08 -4.11
N TRP A 92 8.32 -14.35 -3.56
CA TRP A 92 9.53 -13.55 -3.73
C TRP A 92 9.95 -13.42 -5.19
N ARG A 93 9.79 -14.49 -5.95
CA ARG A 93 10.08 -14.52 -7.40
C ARG A 93 9.20 -13.56 -8.22
N LEU A 94 8.05 -13.16 -7.68
CA LEU A 94 7.10 -12.24 -8.32
C LEU A 94 7.37 -10.77 -7.97
N VAL A 95 8.20 -10.49 -6.97
CA VAL A 95 8.49 -9.13 -6.49
C VAL A 95 9.41 -8.41 -7.48
N LYS A 96 8.88 -7.40 -8.18
CA LYS A 96 9.64 -6.60 -9.16
C LYS A 96 10.34 -5.39 -8.55
N LYS A 97 9.71 -4.75 -7.57
CA LYS A 97 10.20 -3.53 -6.93
C LYS A 97 9.86 -3.55 -5.45
N ARG A 98 10.78 -3.07 -4.61
CA ARG A 98 10.57 -2.88 -3.17
C ARG A 98 11.13 -1.53 -2.73
N LEU A 99 10.57 -1.00 -1.66
CA LEU A 99 11.10 0.19 -0.98
C LEU A 99 11.11 -0.10 0.51
N LYS A 100 12.28 0.03 1.11
CA LYS A 100 12.43 -0.12 2.55
C LYS A 100 11.93 1.16 3.21
N PHE A 101 11.06 1.02 4.20
CA PHE A 101 10.60 2.16 4.96
C PHE A 101 11.79 2.81 5.70
N PRO A 102 11.99 4.13 5.61
CA PRO A 102 13.12 4.80 6.25
C PRO A 102 12.87 4.96 7.76
N ILE A 103 13.09 3.88 8.52
CA ILE A 103 12.91 3.85 9.99
C ILE A 103 13.77 4.92 10.69
N THR A 104 14.99 5.15 10.21
CA THR A 104 15.98 6.01 10.87
C THR A 104 15.64 7.51 10.91
N GLY A 105 14.55 7.94 10.27
CA GLY A 105 14.11 9.34 10.28
C GLY A 105 12.59 9.52 10.27
N PHE A 106 11.82 8.48 10.60
CA PHE A 106 10.36 8.58 10.63
C PHE A 106 9.86 9.10 11.99
N GLY A 107 9.05 10.16 11.99
CA GLY A 107 8.48 10.76 13.21
C GLY A 107 9.43 11.67 13.99
N LYS A 108 10.60 11.99 13.43
CA LYS A 108 11.51 13.03 13.92
C LYS A 108 11.35 14.31 13.11
#